data_AF-A0A369GTW8-F1
#
_entry.id   AF-A0A369GTW8-F1
#
_cell.length_a   1.000
_cell.length_b   1.000
_cell.length_c   1.000
_cell.angle_alpha   90.00
_cell.angle_beta   90.00
_cell.angle_gamma   90.00
#
_symmetry.space_group_name_H-M   'P 1'
#
loop_
_entity.id
_entity.type
_entity.pdbx_description
1 polymer ?
#
loop_
_entity_poly.entity_id
_entity_poly.type
_entity_poly.pdbx_seq_one_letter_code
_entity_poly.pdbx_strand_id
1 'polypeptide(L)'
;MLPHSRKDAKFDSKSKLNELNELAELYNCNNVIFFEARKRQDLYVWLSKAPNGPTVKMHLQNLHTMEELHFTGNCLKGSRPILSFDAAFDNHPHLRVIKELFFHSFGVPQGARKSKPFIDRVMGFSVLDGKIWVRNYQICEEERSAVKLAKEKSGAGETKNSTSGPVDETDMRLVEIGPRFVLTPIVIQEGSFGGPIIYHNREFISPNQVRADIRKSRASKHNARAEQAVMRLSKKGELGLRSEGGVQPPKDDLDRKTLFS
;
A
#
# COMPACT_ATOMS: atom_id res chain seq x y z
N MET A 1 16.22 -10.67 -4.51
CA MET A 1 15.60 -11.06 -3.22
C MET A 1 15.16 -12.52 -3.21
N LEU A 2 14.32 -12.98 -4.15
CA LEU A 2 13.81 -14.36 -4.15
C LEU A 2 14.54 -15.23 -5.21
N PRO A 3 15.51 -16.08 -4.84
CA PRO A 3 16.27 -16.89 -5.80
C PRO A 3 15.43 -17.97 -6.49
N HIS A 4 14.36 -18.43 -5.84
CA HIS A 4 13.39 -19.39 -6.38
C HIS A 4 12.35 -18.75 -7.30
N SER A 5 12.31 -17.41 -7.39
CA SER A 5 11.40 -16.73 -8.32
C SER A 5 11.89 -16.85 -9.77
N ARG A 6 10.96 -17.08 -10.69
CA ARG A 6 11.19 -17.02 -12.13
C ARG A 6 10.46 -15.81 -12.67
N LYS A 7 11.21 -14.91 -13.31
CA LYS A 7 10.62 -13.74 -13.98
C LYS A 7 10.20 -14.17 -15.38
N ASP A 8 8.93 -13.95 -15.69
CA ASP A 8 8.35 -14.24 -17.00
C ASP A 8 8.07 -12.94 -17.79
N ALA A 9 7.70 -13.09 -19.05
CA ALA A 9 7.18 -12.01 -19.88
C ALA A 9 5.88 -11.44 -19.28
N LYS A 10 5.50 -10.23 -19.72
CA LYS A 10 4.26 -9.61 -19.26
C LYS A 10 3.07 -10.39 -19.80
N PHE A 11 2.18 -10.79 -18.90
CA PHE A 11 0.93 -11.43 -19.27
C PHE A 11 -0.02 -10.43 -19.93
N ASP A 12 -0.55 -10.77 -21.10
CA ASP A 12 -1.29 -9.84 -21.96
C ASP A 12 -2.77 -9.69 -21.54
N SER A 13 -3.37 -10.78 -21.06
CA SER A 13 -4.77 -10.81 -20.64
C SER A 13 -4.98 -10.25 -19.23
N LYS A 14 -6.04 -9.46 -19.05
CA LYS A 14 -6.43 -8.92 -17.72
C LYS A 14 -7.62 -9.63 -17.09
N SER A 15 -8.35 -10.44 -17.87
CA SER A 15 -9.61 -11.07 -17.45
C SER A 15 -9.47 -12.57 -17.24
N LYS A 16 -8.65 -13.25 -18.05
CA LYS A 16 -8.45 -14.71 -17.97
C LYS A 16 -7.24 -15.05 -17.12
N LEU A 17 -7.36 -14.81 -15.81
CA LEU A 17 -6.25 -15.09 -14.87
C LEU A 17 -6.03 -16.60 -14.63
N ASN A 18 -6.96 -17.46 -15.03
CA ASN A 18 -6.81 -18.92 -14.92
C ASN A 18 -5.64 -19.47 -15.74
N GLU A 19 -5.29 -18.82 -16.86
CA GLU A 19 -4.15 -19.19 -17.70
C GLU A 19 -2.80 -19.07 -16.94
N LEU A 20 -2.76 -18.30 -15.84
CA LEU A 20 -1.59 -18.25 -14.95
C LEU A 20 -1.32 -19.59 -14.25
N ASN A 21 -2.34 -20.44 -14.08
CA ASN A 21 -2.16 -21.78 -13.53
C ASN A 21 -1.41 -22.68 -14.51
N GLU A 22 -1.70 -22.57 -15.81
CA GLU A 22 -0.99 -23.32 -16.86
C GLU A 22 0.48 -22.90 -16.95
N LEU A 23 0.76 -21.59 -16.84
CA LEU A 23 2.13 -21.08 -16.74
C LEU A 23 2.84 -21.58 -15.49
N ALA A 24 2.15 -21.62 -14.35
CA ALA A 24 2.71 -22.15 -13.12
C ALA A 24 3.06 -23.65 -13.26
N GLU A 25 2.21 -24.43 -13.92
CA GLU A 25 2.45 -25.85 -14.21
C GLU A 25 3.64 -26.04 -15.17
N LEU A 26 3.70 -25.26 -16.26
CA LEU A 26 4.81 -25.30 -17.23
C LEU A 26 6.16 -25.02 -16.58
N TYR A 27 6.21 -24.07 -15.64
CA TYR A 27 7.43 -23.73 -14.91
C TYR A 27 7.65 -24.53 -13.63
N ASN A 28 6.75 -25.45 -13.29
CA ASN A 28 6.72 -26.22 -12.05
C ASN A 28 6.82 -25.31 -10.80
N CYS A 29 5.99 -24.28 -10.76
CA CYS A 29 5.87 -23.30 -9.68
C CYS A 29 4.64 -23.59 -8.83
N ASN A 30 4.80 -23.60 -7.51
CA ASN A 30 3.71 -23.79 -6.55
C ASN A 30 2.99 -22.49 -6.19
N ASN A 31 3.68 -21.35 -6.29
CA ASN A 31 3.17 -20.03 -5.94
C ASN A 31 3.27 -19.11 -7.14
N VAL A 32 2.26 -18.27 -7.32
CA VAL A 32 2.22 -17.26 -8.39
C VAL A 32 2.07 -15.88 -7.76
N ILE A 33 2.94 -14.95 -8.18
CA ILE A 33 2.84 -13.52 -7.85
C ILE A 33 2.57 -12.76 -9.13
N PHE A 34 1.36 -12.23 -9.28
CA PHE A 34 0.96 -11.47 -10.45
C PHE A 34 0.72 -10.00 -10.09
N PHE A 35 1.41 -9.10 -10.81
CA PHE A 35 1.30 -7.65 -10.62
C PHE A 35 0.39 -7.06 -11.69
N GLU A 36 -0.77 -6.56 -11.25
CA GLU A 36 -1.77 -5.94 -12.12
C GLU A 36 -1.69 -4.41 -12.00
N ALA A 37 -1.12 -3.75 -13.01
CA ALA A 37 -1.09 -2.29 -13.10
C ALA A 37 -2.33 -1.76 -13.83
N ARG A 38 -3.11 -0.89 -13.17
CA ARG A 38 -4.26 -0.19 -13.76
C ARG A 38 -3.97 1.29 -13.92
N LYS A 39 -4.37 1.84 -15.08
CA LYS A 39 -4.22 3.28 -15.43
C LYS A 39 -2.79 3.84 -15.23
N ARG A 40 -1.76 2.98 -15.20
CA ARG A 40 -0.36 3.33 -14.88
C ARG A 40 -0.19 4.06 -13.54
N GLN A 41 -1.13 3.90 -12.61
CA GLN A 41 -1.15 4.60 -11.33
C GLN A 41 -1.41 3.64 -10.17
N ASP A 42 -2.38 2.73 -10.34
CA ASP A 42 -2.79 1.81 -9.28
C ASP A 42 -2.11 0.45 -9.51
N LEU A 43 -1.50 -0.11 -8.47
CA LEU A 43 -0.87 -1.42 -8.52
C LEU A 43 -1.61 -2.40 -7.61
N TYR A 44 -2.01 -3.53 -8.16
CA TYR A 44 -2.58 -4.64 -7.42
C TYR A 44 -1.65 -5.84 -7.48
N VAL A 45 -1.60 -6.61 -6.40
CA VAL A 45 -0.84 -7.85 -6.33
C VAL A 45 -1.82 -8.98 -6.09
N TRP A 46 -1.72 -10.00 -6.93
CA TRP A 46 -2.38 -11.27 -6.74
C TRP A 46 -1.34 -12.29 -6.31
N LEU A 47 -1.61 -12.94 -5.19
CA LEU A 47 -0.76 -13.99 -4.64
C LEU A 47 -1.61 -15.25 -4.56
N SER A 48 -1.17 -16.33 -5.20
CA SER A 48 -1.91 -17.60 -5.20
C SER A 48 -0.99 -18.78 -4.98
N LYS A 49 -1.50 -19.86 -4.38
CA LYS A 49 -0.92 -21.20 -4.56
C LYS A 49 -1.60 -21.89 -5.74
N ALA A 50 -0.86 -22.13 -6.81
CA ALA A 50 -1.36 -22.90 -7.95
C ALA A 50 -1.24 -24.42 -7.66
N PRO A 51 -2.17 -25.27 -8.14
CA PRO A 51 -3.40 -24.93 -8.89
C PRO A 51 -4.65 -24.74 -8.00
N ASN A 52 -4.59 -25.14 -6.72
CA ASN A 52 -5.80 -25.27 -5.89
C ASN A 52 -6.25 -23.98 -5.20
N GLY A 53 -5.39 -22.97 -5.06
CA GLY A 53 -5.63 -21.78 -4.24
C GLY A 53 -5.09 -21.92 -2.81
N PRO A 54 -5.33 -20.94 -1.92
CA PRO A 54 -6.18 -19.76 -2.12
C PRO A 54 -5.49 -18.63 -2.89
N THR A 55 -6.28 -17.68 -3.38
CA THR A 55 -5.79 -16.45 -4.02
C THR A 55 -6.11 -15.23 -3.19
N VAL A 56 -5.11 -14.41 -2.88
CA VAL A 56 -5.26 -13.14 -2.18
C VAL A 56 -4.99 -12.00 -3.15
N LYS A 57 -5.96 -11.10 -3.29
CA LYS A 57 -5.79 -9.83 -4.01
C LYS A 57 -5.54 -8.70 -3.01
N MET A 58 -4.45 -7.97 -3.21
CA MET A 58 -4.07 -6.84 -2.38
C MET A 58 -3.82 -5.59 -3.23
N HIS A 59 -4.12 -4.43 -2.68
CA HIS A 59 -3.71 -3.15 -3.24
C HIS A 59 -2.34 -2.76 -2.70
N LEU A 60 -1.39 -2.44 -3.58
CA LEU A 60 -0.05 -2.00 -3.20
C LEU A 60 0.04 -0.48 -3.23
N GLN A 61 0.42 0.11 -2.10
CA GLN A 61 0.59 1.55 -1.90
C GLN A 61 1.97 1.86 -1.33
N ASN A 62 2.38 3.13 -1.40
CA ASN A 62 3.63 3.65 -0.82
C ASN A 62 4.86 2.80 -1.19
N LEU A 63 4.99 2.47 -2.48
CA LEU A 63 6.15 1.73 -2.98
C LEU A 63 7.36 2.64 -3.00
N HIS A 64 8.36 2.28 -2.22
CA HIS A 64 9.67 2.88 -2.19
C HIS A 64 10.70 1.85 -2.65
N THR A 65 11.43 2.15 -3.72
CA THR A 65 12.42 1.22 -4.31
C THR A 65 13.78 1.38 -3.65
N MET A 66 14.70 0.43 -3.90
CA MET A 66 16.08 0.50 -3.37
C MET A 66 16.89 1.68 -3.90
N GLU A 67 16.46 2.31 -5.00
CA GLU A 67 17.16 3.46 -5.61
C GLU A 67 16.93 4.76 -4.82
N GLU A 68 16.02 4.76 -3.85
CA GLU A 68 15.77 5.93 -3.01
C GLU A 68 16.91 6.17 -2.02
N LEU A 69 17.31 7.45 -1.90
CA LEU A 69 18.49 7.90 -1.15
C LEU A 69 18.53 7.48 0.33
N HIS A 70 17.38 7.16 0.93
CA HIS A 70 17.25 6.87 2.37
C HIS A 70 17.54 5.41 2.75
N PHE A 71 17.72 4.51 1.78
CA PHE A 71 18.06 3.12 2.06
C PHE A 71 19.56 2.88 1.90
N THR A 72 20.26 2.79 3.03
CA THR A 72 21.71 2.59 3.08
C THR A 72 22.12 1.13 3.27
N GLY A 73 21.17 0.24 3.53
CA GLY A 73 21.42 -1.19 3.73
C GLY A 73 21.65 -1.95 2.43
N ASN A 74 22.37 -3.07 2.52
CA ASN A 74 22.57 -4.01 1.41
C ASN A 74 22.46 -5.46 1.91
N CYS A 75 22.13 -6.39 1.01
CA CYS A 75 22.12 -7.83 1.33
C CYS A 75 22.60 -8.65 0.13
N LEU A 76 23.16 -9.82 0.41
CA LEU A 76 23.52 -10.83 -0.56
C LEU A 76 22.28 -11.27 -1.35
N LYS A 77 22.38 -11.13 -2.67
CA LYS A 77 21.39 -11.68 -3.58
C LYS A 77 21.31 -13.20 -3.41
N GLY A 78 20.15 -13.68 -2.97
CA GLY A 78 19.86 -15.10 -2.75
C GLY A 78 20.07 -15.58 -1.31
N SER A 79 20.38 -14.69 -0.36
CA SER A 79 20.31 -15.02 1.06
C SER A 79 18.89 -15.43 1.47
N ARG A 80 18.83 -16.29 2.48
CA ARG A 80 17.56 -16.74 3.07
C ARG A 80 17.13 -15.69 4.12
N PRO A 81 16.01 -14.97 3.90
CA PRO A 81 15.57 -13.97 4.85
C PRO A 81 14.96 -14.61 6.09
N ILE A 82 15.12 -13.95 7.24
CA ILE A 82 14.22 -14.16 8.38
C ILE A 82 12.91 -13.43 8.07
N LEU A 83 11.78 -14.10 8.26
CA LEU A 83 10.47 -13.48 8.13
C LEU A 83 9.96 -13.14 9.53
N SER A 84 9.77 -11.85 9.80
CA SER A 84 9.22 -11.37 11.07
C SER A 84 7.77 -10.97 10.87
N PHE A 85 6.86 -11.65 11.57
CA PHE A 85 5.42 -11.38 11.52
C PHE A 85 4.96 -10.79 12.84
N ASP A 86 4.17 -9.72 12.75
CA ASP A 86 3.46 -9.14 13.88
C ASP A 86 2.42 -10.11 14.47
N ALA A 87 2.17 -10.02 15.77
CA ALA A 87 1.22 -10.86 16.51
C ALA A 87 -0.22 -10.70 15.98
N ALA A 88 -0.54 -9.54 15.38
CA ALA A 88 -1.83 -9.29 14.74
C ALA A 88 -2.19 -10.33 13.66
N PHE A 89 -1.20 -10.97 13.01
CA PHE A 89 -1.46 -12.00 12.02
C PHE A 89 -2.09 -13.28 12.60
N ASP A 90 -1.87 -13.56 13.88
CA ASP A 90 -2.42 -14.75 14.54
C ASP A 90 -3.82 -14.52 15.09
N ASN A 91 -4.20 -13.25 15.32
CA ASN A 91 -5.49 -12.84 15.89
C ASN A 91 -6.65 -12.96 14.90
N HIS A 92 -6.43 -12.64 13.61
CA HIS A 92 -7.49 -12.64 12.61
C HIS A 92 -7.35 -13.80 11.61
N PRO A 93 -8.41 -14.58 11.32
CA PRO A 93 -8.33 -15.74 10.43
C PRO A 93 -7.84 -15.42 9.01
N HIS A 94 -8.29 -14.31 8.43
CA HIS A 94 -7.88 -13.89 7.08
C HIS A 94 -6.39 -13.49 7.04
N LEU A 95 -5.87 -12.87 8.11
CA LEU A 95 -4.45 -12.56 8.22
C LEU A 95 -3.61 -13.82 8.41
N ARG A 96 -4.11 -14.83 9.14
CA ARG A 96 -3.41 -16.12 9.29
C ARG A 96 -3.19 -16.81 7.94
N VAL A 97 -4.19 -16.80 7.06
CA VAL A 97 -4.05 -17.30 5.69
C VAL A 97 -3.01 -16.50 4.90
N ILE A 98 -3.03 -15.17 5.04
CA ILE A 98 -2.04 -14.29 4.39
C ILE A 98 -0.63 -14.55 4.92
N LYS A 99 -0.45 -14.75 6.23
CA LYS A 99 0.82 -15.11 6.87
C LYS A 99 1.40 -16.37 6.27
N GLU A 100 0.61 -17.43 6.15
CA GLU A 100 1.04 -18.69 5.52
C GLU A 100 1.39 -18.53 4.04
N LEU A 101 0.61 -17.73 3.31
CA LEU A 101 0.89 -17.47 1.89
C LEU A 101 2.17 -16.64 1.71
N PHE A 102 2.43 -15.67 2.59
CA PHE A 102 3.65 -14.87 2.61
C PHE A 102 4.86 -15.71 3.01
N PHE A 103 4.70 -16.60 3.99
CA PHE A 103 5.75 -17.54 4.38
C PHE A 103 6.19 -18.39 3.19
N HIS A 104 5.25 -18.98 2.45
CA HIS A 104 5.58 -19.78 1.27
C HIS A 104 6.11 -18.95 0.08
N SER A 105 5.67 -17.70 -0.08
CA SER A 105 6.05 -16.87 -1.23
C SER A 105 7.40 -16.17 -1.03
N PHE A 106 7.60 -15.54 0.12
CA PHE A 106 8.79 -14.76 0.44
C PHE A 106 9.88 -15.56 1.16
N GLY A 107 9.50 -16.69 1.78
CA GLY A 107 10.45 -17.64 2.34
C GLY A 107 11.26 -18.33 1.25
N VAL A 108 12.57 -18.47 1.48
CA VAL A 108 13.47 -19.17 0.56
C VAL A 108 13.68 -20.60 1.07
N PRO A 109 13.22 -21.64 0.35
CA PRO A 109 13.34 -23.02 0.79
C PRO A 109 14.81 -23.43 0.90
N GLN A 110 15.10 -24.36 1.81
CA GLN A 110 16.45 -24.88 1.98
C GLN A 110 16.89 -25.64 0.71
N GLY A 111 18.11 -25.39 0.24
CA GLY A 111 18.63 -26.00 -0.97
C GLY A 111 18.08 -25.42 -2.28
N ALA A 112 17.37 -24.29 -2.23
CA ALA A 112 16.90 -23.62 -3.45
C ALA A 112 18.09 -23.27 -4.36
N ARG A 113 17.92 -23.47 -5.67
CA ARG A 113 18.94 -23.11 -6.65
C ARG A 113 19.29 -21.62 -6.50
N LYS A 114 20.58 -21.29 -6.39
CA LYS A 114 21.11 -19.93 -6.14
C LYS A 114 20.84 -19.39 -4.72
N SER A 115 20.38 -20.21 -3.77
CA SER A 115 20.34 -19.80 -2.35
C SER A 115 21.74 -19.76 -1.77
N LYS A 116 22.02 -18.76 -0.93
CA LYS A 116 23.24 -18.68 -0.13
C LYS A 116 22.95 -19.15 1.30
N PRO A 117 23.93 -19.76 1.98
CA PRO A 117 23.73 -20.32 3.33
C PRO A 117 23.58 -19.24 4.42
N PHE A 118 24.13 -18.05 4.19
CA PHE A 118 24.13 -16.96 5.17
C PHE A 118 22.77 -16.26 5.30
N ILE A 119 22.47 -15.85 6.52
CA ILE A 119 21.31 -15.03 6.88
C ILE A 119 21.83 -13.61 7.11
N ASP A 120 21.41 -12.67 6.25
CA ASP A 120 21.89 -11.29 6.28
C ASP A 120 20.77 -10.25 6.33
N ARG A 121 19.51 -10.71 6.28
CA ARG A 121 18.37 -9.82 6.14
C ARG A 121 17.11 -10.36 6.80
N VAL A 122 16.30 -9.42 7.26
CA VAL A 122 14.97 -9.65 7.82
C VAL A 122 13.94 -8.97 6.93
N MET A 123 12.89 -9.69 6.56
CA MET A 123 11.69 -9.10 5.97
C MET A 123 10.61 -9.03 7.05
N GLY A 124 10.24 -7.80 7.42
CA GLY A 124 9.24 -7.53 8.45
C GLY A 124 7.86 -7.26 7.86
N PHE A 125 6.85 -7.86 8.47
CA PHE A 125 5.43 -7.67 8.16
C PHE A 125 4.72 -7.14 9.42
N SER A 126 4.29 -5.90 9.39
CA SER A 126 3.57 -5.25 10.52
C SER A 126 2.16 -4.87 10.10
N VAL A 127 1.17 -5.08 10.97
CA VAL A 127 -0.22 -4.73 10.67
C VAL A 127 -0.58 -3.45 11.39
N LEU A 128 -1.01 -2.44 10.65
CA LEU A 128 -1.48 -1.17 11.20
C LEU A 128 -2.65 -0.66 10.35
N ASP A 129 -3.76 -0.30 11.01
CA ASP A 129 -4.98 0.20 10.37
C ASP A 129 -5.51 -0.69 9.23
N GLY A 130 -5.50 -2.01 9.42
CA GLY A 130 -5.92 -2.98 8.41
C GLY A 130 -4.98 -3.09 7.19
N LYS A 131 -3.80 -2.45 7.25
CA LYS A 131 -2.77 -2.47 6.22
C LYS A 131 -1.54 -3.20 6.69
N ILE A 132 -0.91 -3.92 5.78
CA ILE A 132 0.31 -4.66 6.03
C ILE A 132 1.49 -3.85 5.50
N TRP A 133 2.35 -3.42 6.41
CA TRP A 133 3.60 -2.73 6.10
C TRP A 133 4.69 -3.77 5.90
N VAL A 134 5.33 -3.73 4.73
CA VAL A 134 6.44 -4.61 4.39
C VAL A 134 7.73 -3.79 4.34
N ARG A 135 8.72 -4.23 5.12
CA ARG A 135 10.05 -3.60 5.18
C ARG A 135 11.14 -4.64 5.13
N ASN A 136 12.29 -4.26 4.58
CA ASN A 136 13.46 -5.13 4.44
C ASN A 136 14.65 -4.50 5.16
N TYR A 137 15.24 -5.25 6.06
CA TYR A 137 16.36 -4.82 6.90
C TYR A 137 17.57 -5.72 6.69
N GLN A 138 18.76 -5.13 6.62
CA GLN A 138 20.04 -5.81 6.74
C GLN A 138 20.33 -6.07 8.21
N ILE A 139 20.89 -7.25 8.50
CA ILE A 139 21.46 -7.59 9.80
C ILE A 139 22.93 -7.17 9.78
N CYS A 140 23.28 -6.21 10.63
CA CYS A 140 24.66 -5.80 10.88
C CYS A 140 25.07 -6.34 12.24
N GLU A 141 26.04 -7.24 12.26
CA GLU A 141 26.65 -7.75 13.49
C GLU A 141 27.93 -6.93 13.76
N GLU A 142 27.99 -6.28 14.91
CA GLU A 142 29.19 -5.57 15.36
C GLU A 142 29.77 -6.30 16.59
N GLU A 143 31.05 -6.66 16.52
CA GLU A 143 31.77 -7.19 17.68
C GLU A 143 31.92 -6.09 18.74
N ARG A 144 31.57 -6.38 20.00
CA ARG A 144 31.60 -5.40 21.10
C ARG A 144 32.99 -4.78 21.34
N SER A 145 34.07 -5.45 20.93
CA SER A 145 35.45 -4.96 20.97
C SER A 145 35.63 -3.70 20.10
N ALA A 146 35.08 -3.69 18.89
CA ALA A 146 35.11 -2.55 17.97
C ALA A 146 34.18 -1.41 18.40
N VAL A 147 33.03 -1.75 18.98
CA VAL A 147 32.04 -0.76 19.45
C VAL A 147 32.56 0.02 20.67
N LYS A 148 33.28 -0.63 21.59
CA LYS A 148 33.93 0.06 22.73
C LYS A 148 34.99 1.08 22.27
N LEU A 149 35.84 0.69 21.31
CA LEU A 149 36.85 1.58 20.71
C LEU A 149 36.23 2.76 19.93
N ALA A 150 35.09 2.56 19.27
CA ALA A 150 34.38 3.63 18.56
C ALA A 150 33.59 4.56 19.51
N LYS A 151 33.03 4.03 20.60
CA LYS A 151 32.34 4.80 21.64
C LYS A 151 33.30 5.64 22.50
N GLU A 152 34.51 5.14 22.78
CA GLU A 152 35.56 5.93 23.45
C GLU A 152 36.02 7.14 22.62
N LYS A 153 35.97 7.05 21.28
CA LYS A 153 36.26 8.19 20.39
C LYS A 153 35.12 9.19 20.22
N SER A 154 33.89 8.85 20.61
CA SER A 154 32.68 9.67 20.34
C SER A 154 32.02 10.28 21.59
N GLY A 155 32.56 10.05 22.79
CA GLY A 155 32.25 10.85 23.99
C GLY A 155 30.80 10.83 24.48
N ALA A 156 29.99 9.82 24.10
CA ALA A 156 28.61 9.71 24.53
C ALA A 156 28.47 8.80 25.77
N GLY A 157 28.00 9.39 26.88
CA GLY A 157 27.85 8.75 28.18
C GLY A 157 26.81 7.60 28.24
N GLU A 158 27.00 6.75 29.25
CA GLU A 158 26.27 5.50 29.48
C GLU A 158 24.73 5.68 29.61
N THR A 159 23.97 4.77 29.01
CA THR A 159 22.62 4.41 29.50
C THR A 159 22.56 2.90 29.65
N LYS A 160 22.59 2.44 30.90
CA LYS A 160 22.51 1.03 31.28
C LYS A 160 21.07 0.56 31.16
N ASN A 161 20.77 -0.34 30.24
CA ASN A 161 19.64 -1.27 30.37
C ASN A 161 20.18 -2.69 30.29
N SER A 162 20.23 -3.32 31.45
CA SER A 162 20.66 -4.69 31.66
C SER A 162 19.44 -5.60 31.71
N THR A 163 19.41 -6.63 30.86
CA THR A 163 18.71 -7.88 31.19
C THR A 163 19.60 -9.03 30.72
N SER A 164 20.09 -9.78 31.68
CA SER A 164 21.12 -10.81 31.58
C SER A 164 20.55 -12.15 31.08
N GLY A 165 21.12 -12.68 30.00
CA GLY A 165 21.07 -14.08 29.60
C GLY A 165 22.44 -14.47 28.99
N PRO A 166 22.95 -15.69 29.19
CA PRO A 166 24.32 -16.05 28.83
C PRO A 166 24.41 -16.58 27.40
N VAL A 167 24.10 -15.76 26.38
CA VAL A 167 24.44 -16.00 24.97
C VAL A 167 24.54 -14.65 24.24
N ASP A 168 25.61 -14.45 23.47
CA ASP A 168 25.91 -13.37 22.52
C ASP A 168 26.71 -12.14 23.00
N GLU A 169 28.00 -12.21 22.66
CA GLU A 169 29.04 -11.17 22.72
C GLU A 169 28.95 -10.14 21.57
N THR A 170 27.90 -10.19 20.76
CA THR A 170 27.70 -9.36 19.56
C THR A 170 26.50 -8.42 19.72
N ASP A 171 26.68 -7.14 19.36
CA ASP A 171 25.57 -6.19 19.27
C ASP A 171 25.01 -6.23 17.84
N MET A 172 23.70 -6.48 17.70
CA MET A 172 23.02 -6.55 16.40
C MET A 172 22.27 -5.25 16.09
N ARG A 173 22.49 -4.72 14.88
CA ARG A 173 21.78 -3.54 14.37
C ARG A 173 21.07 -3.87 13.07
N LEU A 174 19.89 -3.28 12.87
CA LEU A 174 19.13 -3.38 11.64
C LEU A 174 19.23 -2.09 10.82
N VAL A 175 19.53 -2.21 9.53
CA VAL A 175 19.61 -1.08 8.57
C VAL A 175 18.65 -1.33 7.41
N GLU A 176 17.84 -0.34 7.01
CA GLU A 176 16.82 -0.53 5.96
C GLU A 176 17.46 -0.62 4.56
N ILE A 177 17.07 -1.65 3.78
CA ILE A 177 17.56 -1.93 2.40
C ILE A 177 16.53 -1.51 1.35
N GLY A 178 15.25 -1.72 1.63
CA GLY A 178 14.17 -1.65 0.65
C GLY A 178 13.99 -2.95 -0.18
N PRO A 179 12.92 -3.03 -1.00
CA PRO A 179 11.85 -2.03 -1.13
C PRO A 179 10.96 -2.00 0.11
N ARG A 180 10.32 -0.86 0.33
CA ARG A 180 9.27 -0.65 1.34
C ARG A 180 7.95 -0.45 0.62
N PHE A 181 6.89 -1.10 1.09
CA PHE A 181 5.56 -0.93 0.52
C PHE A 181 4.49 -1.32 1.52
N VAL A 182 3.26 -0.91 1.22
CA VAL A 182 2.07 -1.19 2.04
C VAL A 182 1.09 -2.00 1.21
N LEU A 183 0.62 -3.11 1.75
CA LEU A 183 -0.38 -3.97 1.15
C LEU A 183 -1.70 -3.83 1.90
N THR A 184 -2.78 -3.56 1.18
CA THR A 184 -4.14 -3.57 1.75
C THR A 184 -4.89 -4.76 1.17
N PRO A 185 -5.27 -5.77 1.99
CA PRO A 185 -6.09 -6.88 1.54
C PRO A 185 -7.43 -6.41 0.98
N ILE A 186 -7.84 -6.92 -0.18
CA ILE A 186 -9.12 -6.58 -0.83
C ILE A 186 -10.07 -7.77 -0.77
N VAL A 187 -9.65 -8.90 -1.33
CA VAL A 187 -10.44 -10.13 -1.40
C VAL A 187 -9.54 -11.35 -1.29
N ILE A 188 -10.10 -12.43 -0.73
CA ILE A 188 -9.52 -13.76 -0.78
C ILE A 188 -10.50 -14.68 -1.50
N GLN A 189 -10.01 -15.41 -2.49
CA GLN A 189 -10.73 -16.43 -3.23
C GLN A 189 -10.28 -17.81 -2.77
N GLU A 190 -11.20 -18.77 -2.77
CA GLU A 190 -10.91 -20.15 -2.42
C GLU A 190 -9.94 -20.82 -3.40
N GLY A 191 -10.16 -20.63 -4.71
CA GLY A 191 -9.37 -21.25 -5.77
C GLY A 191 -8.15 -20.43 -6.21
N SER A 192 -7.37 -20.99 -7.15
CA SER A 192 -6.29 -20.27 -7.81
C SER A 192 -6.83 -19.43 -8.97
N PHE A 193 -6.82 -18.11 -8.81
CA PHE A 193 -7.35 -17.10 -9.74
C PHE A 193 -8.84 -17.26 -10.10
N GLY A 194 -9.60 -17.97 -9.27
CA GLY A 194 -11.01 -18.25 -9.45
C GLY A 194 -11.66 -18.78 -8.18
N GLY A 195 -12.90 -19.28 -8.31
CA GLY A 195 -13.68 -19.78 -7.18
C GLY A 195 -14.40 -18.69 -6.37
N PRO A 196 -15.19 -19.09 -5.36
CA PRO A 196 -15.96 -18.17 -4.54
C PRO A 196 -15.06 -17.28 -3.67
N ILE A 197 -15.56 -16.08 -3.36
CA ILE A 197 -14.87 -15.14 -2.48
C ILE A 197 -15.18 -15.51 -1.03
N ILE A 198 -14.15 -15.88 -0.27
CA ILE A 198 -14.26 -16.29 1.13
C ILE A 198 -13.98 -15.14 2.11
N TYR A 199 -13.35 -14.06 1.65
CA TYR A 199 -13.15 -12.85 2.44
C TYR A 199 -13.22 -11.60 1.55
N HIS A 200 -13.87 -10.56 2.06
CA HIS A 200 -13.94 -9.26 1.42
C HIS A 200 -13.72 -8.15 2.45
N ASN A 201 -12.74 -7.29 2.20
CA ASN A 201 -12.45 -6.15 3.06
C ASN A 201 -13.43 -4.99 2.76
N ARG A 202 -14.35 -4.75 3.70
CA ARG A 202 -15.37 -3.67 3.59
C ARG A 202 -14.78 -2.27 3.73
N GLU A 203 -13.62 -2.15 4.38
CA GLU A 203 -12.94 -0.86 4.60
C GLU A 203 -12.14 -0.43 3.36
N PHE A 204 -11.91 -1.35 2.42
CA PHE A 204 -11.17 -1.05 1.20
C PHE A 204 -12.01 -0.21 0.24
N ILE A 205 -11.58 1.04 0.02
CA ILE A 205 -12.12 1.92 -1.02
C ILE A 205 -11.15 1.93 -2.21
N SER A 206 -11.66 1.62 -3.39
CA SER A 206 -10.83 1.64 -4.60
C SER A 206 -10.35 3.06 -4.93
N PRO A 207 -9.09 3.26 -5.39
CA PRO A 207 -8.60 4.57 -5.80
C PRO A 207 -9.42 5.21 -6.93
N ASN A 208 -10.09 4.40 -7.76
CA ASN A 208 -11.00 4.88 -8.79
C ASN A 208 -12.26 5.51 -8.19
N GLN A 209 -12.80 4.91 -7.13
CA GLN A 209 -13.94 5.44 -6.41
C GLN A 209 -13.59 6.75 -5.69
N VAL A 210 -12.45 6.79 -4.99
CA VAL A 210 -11.95 8.04 -4.37
C VAL A 210 -11.83 9.16 -5.40
N ARG A 211 -11.26 8.89 -6.58
CA ARG A 211 -11.17 9.88 -7.68
C ARG A 211 -12.54 10.28 -8.22
N ALA A 212 -13.48 9.34 -8.33
CA ALA A 212 -14.84 9.64 -8.77
C ALA A 212 -15.58 10.52 -7.76
N ASP A 213 -15.42 10.26 -6.46
CA ASP A 213 -16.03 11.02 -5.37
C ASP A 213 -15.47 12.44 -5.29
N ILE A 214 -14.15 12.60 -5.43
CA ILE A 214 -13.51 13.94 -5.51
C ILE A 214 -14.08 14.73 -6.69
N ARG A 215 -14.22 14.09 -7.86
CA ARG A 215 -14.79 14.74 -9.06
C ARG A 215 -16.26 15.10 -8.86
N LYS A 216 -17.06 14.22 -8.26
CA LYS A 216 -18.48 14.47 -7.94
C LYS A 216 -18.63 15.61 -6.94
N SER A 217 -17.80 15.66 -5.91
CA SER A 217 -17.77 16.75 -4.93
C SER A 217 -17.44 18.10 -5.59
N ARG A 218 -16.44 18.13 -6.49
CA ARG A 218 -16.11 19.34 -7.26
C ARG A 218 -17.25 19.79 -8.17
N ALA A 219 -17.91 18.86 -8.86
CA ALA A 219 -19.06 19.15 -9.70
C ALA A 219 -20.25 19.69 -8.89
N SER A 220 -20.54 19.08 -7.73
CA SER A 220 -21.60 19.55 -6.83
C SER A 220 -21.34 20.97 -6.33
N LYS A 221 -20.10 21.30 -5.95
CA LYS A 221 -19.72 22.68 -5.58
C LYS A 221 -19.90 23.67 -6.73
N HIS A 222 -19.62 23.26 -7.97
CA HIS A 222 -19.84 24.11 -9.14
C HIS A 222 -21.33 24.35 -9.39
N ASN A 223 -22.15 23.31 -9.33
CA ASN A 223 -23.61 23.42 -9.50
C ASN A 223 -24.22 24.32 -8.42
N ALA A 224 -23.82 24.15 -7.16
CA ALA A 224 -24.30 25.00 -6.06
C ALA A 224 -23.95 26.49 -6.29
N ARG A 225 -22.78 26.80 -6.86
CA ARG A 225 -22.41 28.19 -7.21
C ARG A 225 -23.27 28.74 -8.36
N ALA A 226 -23.54 27.91 -9.37
CA ALA A 226 -24.41 28.31 -10.48
C ALA A 226 -25.85 28.56 -10.00
N GLU A 227 -26.39 27.67 -9.15
CA GLU A 227 -27.70 27.83 -8.52
C GLU A 227 -27.76 29.08 -7.63
N GLN A 228 -26.73 29.36 -6.83
CA GLN A 228 -26.65 30.58 -6.03
C GLN A 228 -26.61 31.85 -6.91
N ALA A 229 -25.92 31.82 -8.06
CA ALA A 229 -25.90 32.94 -8.99
C ALA A 229 -27.28 33.19 -9.61
N VAL A 230 -27.99 32.11 -10.00
CA VAL A 230 -29.36 32.18 -10.51
C VAL A 230 -30.33 32.66 -9.43
N MET A 231 -30.26 32.13 -8.21
CA MET A 231 -31.06 32.62 -7.09
C MET A 231 -30.79 34.08 -6.77
N ARG A 232 -29.53 34.53 -6.84
CA ARG A 232 -29.17 35.95 -6.64
C ARG A 232 -29.76 36.83 -7.75
N LEU A 233 -29.76 36.39 -9.00
CA LEU A 233 -30.46 37.10 -10.09
C LEU A 233 -31.95 37.21 -9.80
N SER A 234 -32.59 36.09 -9.45
CA SER A 234 -34.02 36.03 -9.16
C SER A 234 -34.39 36.96 -8.01
N LYS A 235 -33.67 36.89 -6.88
CA LYS A 235 -33.87 37.77 -5.72
C LYS A 235 -33.66 39.26 -6.05
N LYS A 236 -32.69 39.59 -6.91
CA LYS A 236 -32.52 40.98 -7.41
C LYS A 236 -33.72 41.44 -8.25
N GLY A 237 -34.35 40.54 -9.01
CA GLY A 237 -35.55 40.83 -9.78
C GLY A 237 -36.79 41.03 -8.93
N GLU A 238 -36.95 40.23 -7.86
CA GLU A 238 -38.04 40.38 -6.89
C GLU A 238 -37.92 41.68 -6.09
N LEU A 239 -36.71 42.07 -5.71
CA LEU A 239 -36.43 43.33 -5.01
C LEU A 239 -36.48 44.57 -5.91
N GLY A 240 -36.79 44.42 -7.20
CA GLY A 240 -36.83 45.56 -8.14
C GLY A 240 -35.49 46.23 -8.40
N LEU A 241 -34.39 45.55 -8.10
CA LEU A 241 -33.01 46.02 -8.28
C LEU A 241 -32.47 45.69 -9.70
N ARG A 242 -33.32 45.24 -10.61
CA ARG A 242 -32.97 44.96 -12.01
C ARG A 242 -33.50 46.07 -12.91
N SER A 243 -32.64 46.52 -13.83
CA SER A 243 -32.96 47.54 -14.82
C SER A 243 -33.98 47.07 -15.86
N GLU A 244 -33.99 45.77 -16.19
CA GLU A 244 -34.94 45.15 -17.11
C GLU A 244 -35.50 43.85 -16.53
N GLY A 245 -36.83 43.71 -16.55
CA GLY A 245 -37.56 42.54 -16.06
C GLY A 245 -37.57 42.38 -14.52
N GLY A 246 -38.75 42.13 -13.95
CA GLY A 246 -38.97 41.97 -12.50
C GLY A 246 -40.09 42.86 -11.96
N VAL A 247 -40.31 42.82 -10.65
CA VAL A 247 -41.26 43.72 -9.97
C VAL A 247 -40.57 45.08 -9.85
N GLN A 248 -41.08 46.09 -10.54
CA GLN A 248 -40.60 47.46 -10.38
C GLN A 248 -40.96 47.93 -8.96
N PRO A 249 -40.02 48.52 -8.20
CA PRO A 249 -40.35 49.07 -6.89
C PRO A 249 -41.43 50.15 -7.07
N PRO A 250 -42.37 50.28 -6.12
CA PRO A 250 -43.36 51.34 -6.17
C PRO A 250 -42.64 52.69 -6.26
N LYS A 251 -43.03 53.50 -7.25
CA LYS A 251 -42.45 54.83 -7.44
C LYS A 251 -42.87 55.69 -6.24
N ASP A 252 -41.90 56.37 -5.64
CA ASP A 252 -42.17 57.33 -4.58
C ASP A 252 -42.75 58.61 -5.22
N ASP A 253 -43.87 59.09 -4.69
CA ASP A 253 -44.56 60.28 -5.20
C ASP A 253 -43.72 61.56 -4.99
N LEU A 254 -42.72 61.51 -4.10
CA LEU A 254 -41.75 62.58 -3.87
C LEU A 254 -40.46 62.44 -4.71
N ASP A 255 -40.35 61.44 -5.60
CA ASP A 255 -39.15 61.25 -6.40
C ASP A 255 -39.00 62.35 -7.48
N ARG A 256 -37.78 62.85 -7.65
CA ARG A 256 -37.49 63.99 -8.53
C ARG A 256 -37.74 63.66 -10.01
N LYS A 257 -37.70 62.37 -10.37
CA LYS A 257 -38.00 61.91 -11.73
C LYS A 257 -39.50 61.82 -12.04
N THR A 258 -40.36 61.71 -11.03
CA THR A 258 -41.83 61.73 -11.18
C THR A 258 -42.39 63.13 -11.03
N LEU A 259 -41.80 63.95 -10.14
CA LEU A 259 -42.22 65.34 -9.92
C LEU A 259 -41.89 66.31 -11.06
N PHE A 260 -40.87 66.01 -11.86
CA PHE A 260 -40.34 66.92 -12.90
C PHE A 260 -40.33 66.30 -14.30
N SER A 261 -41.10 65.23 -14.54
CA SER A 261 -41.34 64.65 -15.87
C SER A 261 -42.54 65.27 -16.55
#